data_AF-A0A7C6QWA5-F1
#
_entry.id   AF-A0A7C6QWA5-F1
#
_cell.length_a   1.000
_cell.length_b   1.000
_cell.length_c   1.000
_cell.angle_alpha   90.00
_cell.angle_beta   90.00
_cell.angle_gamma   90.00
#
_symmetry.space_group_name_H-M   'P 1'
#
loop_
_entity.id
_entity.type
_entity.pdbx_description
1 polymer ?
#
loop_
_entity_poly.entity_id
_entity_poly.type
_entity_poly.pdbx_seq_one_letter_code
_entity_poly.pdbx_strand_id
1 'polypeptide(L)'
;MTYVLLWTLISIVVFIMLFYVLWINGYLIKSRKTSLLFVGSLRPQNKCKLKFIDCNGYIKKVVKIRESRNYKFTFNSNITDGYVTAELQDVNRRILLQLDKDNPESAVKLEKNYRYYLVLRFVKAGGEFDLTWN
;
A
#
# COMPACT_ATOMS: atom_id res chain seq x y z
N MET A 1 -8.63 -41.30 -13.31
CA MET A 1 -9.05 -40.30 -12.30
C MET A 1 -7.93 -39.83 -11.38
N THR A 2 -7.08 -40.74 -10.85
CA THR A 2 -5.97 -40.41 -9.92
C THR A 2 -4.97 -39.39 -10.48
N TYR A 3 -4.54 -39.52 -11.74
CA TYR A 3 -3.63 -38.57 -12.37
C TYR A 3 -4.21 -37.15 -12.48
N VAL A 4 -5.51 -37.02 -12.73
CA VAL A 4 -6.18 -35.71 -12.81
C VAL A 4 -6.23 -35.05 -11.43
N LEU A 5 -6.47 -35.83 -10.37
CA LEU A 5 -6.39 -35.35 -8.98
C LEU A 5 -4.95 -34.94 -8.59
N LEU A 6 -3.94 -35.68 -9.04
CA LEU A 6 -2.55 -35.33 -8.77
C LEU A 6 -2.14 -34.01 -9.45
N TRP A 7 -2.50 -33.83 -10.73
CA TRP A 7 -2.20 -32.61 -11.49
C TRP A 7 -2.93 -31.38 -10.94
N THR A 8 -4.18 -31.54 -10.50
CA THR A 8 -4.93 -30.45 -9.86
C THR A 8 -4.29 -30.02 -8.54
N LEU A 9 -3.84 -30.95 -7.70
CA LEU A 9 -3.11 -30.62 -6.47
C LEU A 9 -1.79 -29.88 -6.74
N ILE A 10 -0.99 -30.34 -7.72
CA ILE A 10 0.26 -29.66 -8.10
C ILE A 10 -0.03 -28.24 -8.60
N SER A 11 -1.04 -28.08 -9.45
CA SER A 11 -1.45 -26.78 -9.96
C SER A 11 -1.81 -25.81 -8.82
N ILE A 12 -2.60 -26.26 -7.83
CA ILE A 12 -2.96 -25.46 -6.66
C ILE A 12 -1.71 -25.01 -5.90
N VAL A 13 -0.74 -25.89 -5.66
CA VAL A 13 0.51 -25.55 -4.97
C VAL A 13 1.31 -24.50 -5.73
N VAL A 14 1.43 -24.64 -7.06
CA VAL A 14 2.11 -23.66 -7.93
C VAL A 14 1.42 -22.30 -7.86
N PHE A 15 0.09 -22.26 -7.90
CA PHE A 15 -0.66 -21.00 -7.76
C PHE A 15 -0.46 -20.35 -6.39
N ILE A 16 -0.48 -21.12 -5.29
CA ILE A 16 -0.21 -20.60 -3.94
C ILE A 16 1.17 -19.97 -3.87
N MET A 17 2.19 -20.64 -4.42
CA MET A 17 3.56 -20.14 -4.46
C MET A 17 3.67 -18.85 -5.28
N LEU A 18 3.03 -18.81 -6.45
CA LEU A 18 2.96 -17.62 -7.30
C LEU A 18 2.31 -16.43 -6.57
N PHE A 19 1.15 -16.62 -5.92
CA PHE A 19 0.48 -15.58 -5.16
C PHE A 19 1.32 -15.08 -3.99
N TYR A 20 2.04 -15.97 -3.31
CA TYR A 20 2.95 -15.61 -2.23
C TYR A 20 4.11 -14.73 -2.72
N VAL A 21 4.72 -15.06 -3.87
CA VAL A 21 5.78 -14.25 -4.49
C VAL A 21 5.25 -12.89 -4.92
N LEU A 22 4.07 -12.84 -5.53
CA LEU A 22 3.42 -11.57 -5.92
C LEU A 22 3.10 -10.69 -4.71
N TRP A 23 2.68 -11.29 -3.61
CA TRP A 23 2.41 -10.60 -2.35
C TRP A 23 3.68 -9.97 -1.76
N ILE A 24 4.77 -10.73 -1.65
CA ILE A 24 6.05 -10.26 -1.09
C ILE A 24 6.65 -9.13 -1.93
N ASN A 25 6.51 -9.20 -3.25
CA ASN A 25 7.02 -8.17 -4.15
C ASN A 25 6.14 -6.90 -4.19
N GLY A 26 5.02 -6.86 -3.45
CA GLY A 26 4.16 -5.68 -3.38
C GLY A 26 3.28 -5.44 -4.60
N TYR A 27 3.08 -6.47 -5.44
CA TYR A 27 2.14 -6.42 -6.55
C TYR A 27 0.69 -6.57 -6.11
N LEU A 28 0.46 -7.24 -4.97
CA LEU A 28 -0.87 -7.39 -4.39
C LEU A 28 -1.16 -6.26 -3.41
N ILE A 29 -2.32 -5.64 -3.61
CA ILE A 29 -2.84 -4.57 -2.77
C ILE A 29 -4.10 -5.12 -2.10
N LYS A 30 -4.16 -5.03 -0.78
CA LYS A 30 -5.36 -5.37 -0.01
C LYS A 30 -6.13 -4.08 0.26
N SER A 31 -7.23 -3.88 -0.45
CA SER A 31 -8.13 -2.74 -0.21
C SER A 31 -9.45 -3.19 0.40
N ARG A 32 -9.94 -2.43 1.36
CA ARG A 32 -11.33 -2.46 1.81
C ARG A 32 -11.82 -1.02 1.82
N LYS A 33 -12.45 -0.60 0.73
CA LYS A 33 -12.90 0.77 0.53
C LYS A 33 -14.26 0.82 -0.13
N THR A 34 -14.99 1.88 0.14
CA THR A 34 -16.23 2.29 -0.51
C THR A 34 -15.99 3.70 -1.03
N SER A 35 -16.24 3.94 -2.31
CA SER A 35 -16.01 5.24 -2.94
C SER A 35 -16.93 5.42 -4.13
N LEU A 36 -17.39 6.65 -4.39
CA LEU A 36 -18.11 6.97 -5.62
C LEU A 36 -17.18 6.93 -6.83
N LEU A 37 -16.01 7.57 -6.72
CA LEU A 37 -14.98 7.54 -7.74
C LEU A 37 -13.61 7.29 -7.11
N PHE A 38 -12.82 6.43 -7.76
CA PHE A 38 -11.45 6.14 -7.37
C PHE A 38 -10.60 5.93 -8.62
N VAL A 39 -9.70 6.88 -8.89
CA VAL A 39 -8.81 6.86 -10.05
C VAL A 39 -7.40 7.15 -9.58
N GLY A 40 -6.45 6.30 -9.96
CA GLY A 40 -5.04 6.57 -9.74
C GLY A 40 -4.18 5.32 -9.71
N SER A 41 -2.89 5.53 -9.49
CA SER A 41 -1.87 4.49 -9.58
C SER A 41 -1.15 4.35 -8.25
N LEU A 42 -1.42 3.24 -7.57
CA LEU A 42 -0.62 2.77 -6.43
C LEU A 42 0.52 1.85 -6.88
N ARG A 43 0.68 1.58 -8.17
CA ARG A 43 1.70 0.63 -8.67
C ARG A 43 3.14 1.13 -8.59
N PRO A 44 3.48 2.42 -8.83
CA PRO A 44 4.86 2.84 -8.88
C PRO A 44 5.56 2.55 -7.55
N GLN A 45 6.84 2.17 -7.63
CA GLN A 45 7.59 1.72 -6.46
C GLN A 45 7.96 2.84 -5.50
N ASN A 46 7.91 4.11 -5.94
CA ASN A 46 8.34 5.29 -5.17
C ASN A 46 7.31 6.44 -5.16
N LYS A 47 6.17 6.25 -5.83
CA LYS A 47 5.14 7.29 -6.01
C LYS A 47 3.76 6.66 -6.00
N CYS A 48 2.80 7.31 -5.37
CA CYS A 48 1.40 6.93 -5.33
C CYS A 48 0.58 8.19 -5.60
N LYS A 49 -0.17 8.20 -6.69
CA LYS A 49 -1.05 9.31 -7.06
C LYS A 49 -2.48 8.82 -7.05
N LEU A 50 -3.36 9.48 -6.31
CA LEU A 50 -4.75 9.07 -6.15
C LEU A 50 -5.70 10.26 -6.19
N LYS A 51 -6.79 10.09 -6.93
CA LYS A 51 -7.95 10.98 -6.95
C LYS A 51 -9.18 10.18 -6.54
N PHE A 52 -9.96 10.70 -5.61
CA PHE A 52 -11.07 9.99 -5.00
C PHE A 52 -12.19 10.94 -4.60
N ILE A 53 -13.43 10.46 -4.60
CA ILE A 53 -14.61 11.21 -4.19
C ILE A 53 -15.42 10.34 -3.23
N ASP A 54 -15.74 10.90 -2.06
CA ASP A 54 -16.45 10.25 -0.96
C ASP A 54 -15.92 8.84 -0.63
N CYS A 55 -14.59 8.75 -0.46
CA CYS A 55 -13.90 7.51 -0.17
C CYS A 55 -13.87 7.24 1.34
N ASN A 56 -14.25 6.03 1.72
CA ASN A 56 -14.18 5.54 3.08
C ASN A 56 -13.52 4.15 3.12
N GLY A 57 -12.65 3.91 4.10
CA GLY A 57 -12.00 2.63 4.33
C GLY A 57 -10.48 2.72 4.27
N TYR A 58 -9.82 1.66 3.83
CA TYR A 58 -8.36 1.62 3.78
C TYR A 58 -7.81 0.82 2.59
N ILE A 59 -6.59 1.15 2.22
CA ILE A 59 -5.79 0.44 1.22
C ILE A 59 -4.45 0.09 1.86
N LYS A 60 -4.11 -1.20 1.86
CA LYS A 60 -2.85 -1.72 2.38
C LYS A 60 -2.03 -2.30 1.24
N LYS A 61 -0.80 -1.82 1.09
CA LYS A 61 0.17 -2.27 0.09
C LYS A 61 1.50 -2.61 0.76
N VAL A 62 2.17 -3.67 0.31
CA VAL A 62 3.55 -3.95 0.73
C VAL A 62 4.51 -3.02 -0.02
N VAL A 63 5.42 -2.37 0.71
CA VAL A 63 6.50 -1.56 0.15
C VAL A 63 7.80 -2.34 0.31
N LYS A 64 8.39 -2.74 -0.82
CA LYS A 64 9.68 -3.42 -0.84
C LYS A 64 10.79 -2.37 -0.94
N ILE A 65 11.59 -2.28 0.12
CA ILE A 65 12.72 -1.36 0.19
C ILE A 65 13.93 -2.02 -0.48
N ARG A 66 14.59 -1.28 -1.38
CA ARG A 66 15.74 -1.81 -2.15
C ARG A 66 17.06 -1.62 -1.41
N GLU A 67 17.17 -0.56 -0.61
CA GLU A 67 18.40 -0.13 0.07
C GLU A 67 18.08 0.28 1.51
N SER A 68 18.95 -0.06 2.45
CA SER A 68 18.78 0.37 3.83
C SER A 68 19.23 1.82 3.97
N ARG A 69 18.29 2.76 3.98
CA ARG A 69 18.57 4.20 4.08
C ARG A 69 17.45 4.94 4.82
N ASN A 70 17.71 6.21 5.14
CA ASN A 70 16.67 7.13 5.59
C ASN A 70 15.85 7.55 4.37
N TYR A 71 14.59 7.14 4.33
CA TYR A 71 13.65 7.56 3.31
C TYR A 71 12.85 8.74 3.82
N LYS A 72 12.77 9.80 3.00
CA LYS A 72 11.86 10.92 3.24
C LYS A 72 10.58 10.66 2.49
N PHE A 73 9.47 10.60 3.22
CA PHE A 73 8.14 10.53 2.64
C PHE A 73 7.53 11.93 2.61
N THR A 74 6.98 12.29 1.46
CA THR A 74 6.26 13.55 1.24
C THR A 74 4.86 13.22 0.74
N PHE A 75 3.86 13.67 1.50
CA PHE A 75 2.44 13.56 1.26
C PHE A 75 1.90 14.94 0.87
N ASN A 76 1.75 15.15 -0.44
CA ASN A 76 1.10 16.34 -0.96
C ASN A 76 -0.37 16.04 -1.17
N SER A 77 -1.26 16.76 -0.50
CA SER A 77 -2.70 16.46 -0.55
C SER A 77 -3.51 17.72 -0.80
N ASN A 78 -4.43 17.62 -1.76
CA ASN A 78 -5.45 18.60 -2.05
C ASN A 78 -6.81 17.96 -1.73
N ILE A 79 -7.08 17.85 -0.44
CA ILE A 79 -8.29 17.23 0.12
C ILE A 79 -9.36 18.32 0.24
N THR A 80 -10.49 18.12 -0.44
CA THR A 80 -11.66 18.99 -0.36
C THR A 80 -12.52 18.65 0.85
N ASP A 81 -12.67 17.35 1.14
CA ASP A 81 -13.59 16.84 2.16
C ASP A 81 -12.96 15.69 2.94
N GLY A 82 -13.30 15.57 4.22
CA GLY A 82 -12.88 14.47 5.09
C GLY A 82 -11.37 14.42 5.36
N TYR A 83 -10.88 13.22 5.69
CA TYR A 83 -9.49 13.00 6.12
C TYR A 83 -8.84 11.82 5.42
N VAL A 84 -7.57 11.99 5.06
CA VAL A 84 -6.70 10.92 4.55
C VAL A 84 -5.46 10.85 5.41
N THR A 85 -5.14 9.65 5.88
CA THR A 85 -3.89 9.38 6.61
C THR A 85 -3.10 8.30 5.88
N ALA A 86 -1.79 8.54 5.74
CA ALA A 86 -0.84 7.57 5.20
C ALA A 86 0.05 7.06 6.33
N GLU A 87 -0.12 5.80 6.69
CA GLU A 87 0.67 5.12 7.72
C GLU A 87 1.69 4.19 7.06
N LEU A 88 2.94 4.21 7.53
CA LEU A 88 3.91 3.17 7.25
C LEU A 88 4.00 2.25 8.46
N GLN A 89 3.70 0.96 8.26
CA GLN A 89 3.71 -0.05 9.30
C GLN A 89 4.80 -1.09 9.05
N ASP A 90 5.39 -1.61 10.12
CA ASP A 90 6.28 -2.77 10.07
C ASP A 90 5.49 -4.11 10.00
N VAL A 91 6.19 -5.24 9.91
CA VAL A 91 5.67 -6.61 10.02
C VAL A 91 4.78 -6.80 11.24
N ASN A 92 5.18 -6.18 12.36
CA ASN A 92 4.44 -6.21 13.62
C ASN A 92 3.23 -5.24 13.66
N ARG A 93 2.87 -4.61 12.54
CA ARG A 93 1.83 -3.56 12.43
C ARG A 93 2.07 -2.34 13.30
N ARG A 94 3.30 -2.15 13.80
CA ARG A 94 3.72 -0.94 14.49
C ARG A 94 3.81 0.19 13.48
N ILE A 95 3.20 1.32 13.78
CA ILE A 95 3.24 2.52 12.95
C ILE A 95 4.63 3.14 13.14
N LEU A 96 5.43 3.13 12.08
CA LEU A 96 6.74 3.77 12.05
C LEU A 96 6.64 5.25 11.68
N LEU A 97 5.62 5.56 10.89
CA LEU A 97 5.37 6.88 10.34
C LEU A 97 3.87 7.04 10.10
N GLN A 98 3.36 8.24 10.35
CA GLN A 98 2.04 8.67 9.92
C GLN A 98 2.17 10.05 9.27
N LEU A 99 1.55 10.21 8.11
CA LEU A 99 1.47 11.46 7.36
C LEU A 99 0.01 11.81 7.17
N ASP A 100 -0.28 13.10 7.25
CA ASP A 100 -1.59 13.69 7.01
C ASP A 100 -1.42 15.08 6.40
N LYS A 101 -2.51 15.83 6.29
CA LYS A 101 -2.49 17.19 5.75
C LYS A 101 -1.66 18.16 6.59
N ASP A 102 -1.64 17.95 7.91
CA ASP A 102 -0.97 18.83 8.87
C ASP A 102 0.54 18.50 8.99
N ASN A 103 0.89 17.23 8.78
CA ASN A 103 2.24 16.70 8.80
C ASN A 103 2.53 16.00 7.47
N PRO A 104 2.79 16.79 6.41
CA PRO A 104 2.94 16.26 5.05
C PRO A 104 4.29 15.57 4.85
N GLU A 105 5.29 15.81 5.68
CA GLU A 105 6.63 15.26 5.49
C GLU A 105 7.19 14.61 6.73
N SER A 106 7.86 13.47 6.56
CA SER A 106 8.63 12.85 7.63
C SER A 106 9.61 11.82 7.09
N ALA A 107 10.68 11.60 7.84
CA ALA A 107 11.78 10.72 7.46
C ALA A 107 11.87 9.54 8.43
N VAL A 108 12.10 8.35 7.87
CA VAL A 108 12.23 7.12 8.64
C VAL A 108 13.36 6.26 8.07
N LYS A 109 14.14 5.65 8.97
CA LYS A 109 15.16 4.67 8.59
C LYS A 109 14.49 3.35 8.24
N LEU A 110 14.62 2.93 6.99
CA LEU A 110 14.10 1.64 6.53
C LEU A 110 15.24 0.72 6.14
N GLU A 111 15.03 -0.57 6.32
CA GLU A 111 16.01 -1.61 6.06
C GLU A 111 15.53 -2.55 4.96
N LYS A 112 16.42 -2.88 4.02
CA LYS A 112 16.12 -3.70 2.83
C LYS A 112 15.50 -5.06 3.16
N ASN A 113 15.91 -5.69 4.27
CA ASN A 113 15.49 -7.04 4.63
C ASN A 113 14.14 -7.10 5.36
N TYR A 114 13.58 -5.95 5.72
CA TYR A 114 12.31 -5.87 6.42
C TYR A 114 11.16 -5.58 5.45
N ARG A 115 9.97 -6.06 5.81
CA ARG A 115 8.76 -5.85 5.02
C ARG A 115 7.94 -4.75 5.65
N TYR A 116 7.69 -3.71 4.88
CA TYR A 116 6.87 -2.58 5.31
C TYR A 116 5.52 -2.60 4.60
N TYR A 117 4.51 -2.09 5.28
CA TYR A 117 3.17 -1.93 4.74
C TYR A 117 2.79 -0.46 4.74
N LEU A 118 2.51 0.07 3.55
CA LEU A 118 1.87 1.36 3.41
C LEU A 118 0.35 1.16 3.54
N VAL A 119 -0.24 1.81 4.53
CA VAL A 119 -1.69 1.79 4.80
C VAL A 119 -2.23 3.20 4.61
N LEU A 120 -3.05 3.37 3.60
CA LEU A 120 -3.80 4.61 3.36
C LEU A 120 -5.19 4.44 3.96
N ARG A 121 -5.59 5.32 4.88
CA ARG A 121 -6.94 5.35 5.43
C ARG A 121 -7.69 6.58 4.92
N PHE A 122 -8.97 6.37 4.65
CA PHE A 122 -9.87 7.37 4.10
C PHE A 122 -11.09 7.44 5.01
N VAL A 123 -11.47 8.64 5.43
CA VAL A 123 -12.67 8.90 6.23
C VAL A 123 -13.48 9.98 5.53
N LYS A 124 -14.54 9.56 4.81
CA LYS A 124 -15.39 10.42 3.98
C LYS A 124 -14.59 11.39 3.12
N ALA A 125 -13.50 10.88 2.55
CA ALA A 125 -12.47 11.70 1.98
C ALA A 125 -12.78 12.03 0.51
N GLY A 126 -12.59 13.28 0.09
CA GLY A 126 -12.71 13.74 -1.29
C GLY A 126 -11.50 14.58 -1.69
N GLY A 127 -11.05 14.45 -2.93
CA GLY A 127 -9.95 15.23 -3.50
C GLY A 127 -8.88 14.36 -4.13
N GLU A 128 -7.63 14.83 -4.05
CA GLU A 128 -6.48 14.14 -4.62
C GLU A 128 -5.26 14.22 -3.71
N PHE A 129 -4.38 13.22 -3.79
CA PHE A 129 -3.09 13.27 -3.13
C PHE A 129 -2.01 12.56 -3.94
N ASP A 130 -0.79 13.04 -3.74
CA ASP A 130 0.46 12.50 -4.25
C ASP A 130 1.38 12.16 -3.07
N LEU A 131 1.64 10.87 -2.87
CA LEU A 131 2.61 10.38 -1.89
C LEU A 131 3.87 9.93 -2.63
N THR A 132 5.02 10.46 -2.24
CA THR A 132 6.33 10.11 -2.82
C THR A 132 7.34 9.78 -1.74
N TRP A 133 8.28 8.88 -2.04
CA TRP A 133 9.39 8.58 -1.15
C TRP A 133 10.71 8.44 -1.89
N ASN A 134 11.76 9.03 -1.32
CA ASN A 134 13.15 8.97 -1.79
C ASN A 134 14.08 8.67 -0.62
#